data_AF-A0A2E5V9H7-F1
#
_entry.id   AF-A0A2E5V9H7-F1
#
_cell.length_a   1.000
_cell.length_b   1.000
_cell.length_c   1.000
_cell.angle_alpha   90.00
_cell.angle_beta   90.00
_cell.angle_gamma   90.00
#
_symmetry.space_group_name_H-M   'P 1'
#
loop_
_entity.id
_entity.type
_entity.pdbx_description
1 polymer ?
#
loop_
_entity_poly.entity_id
_entity_poly.type
_entity_poly.pdbx_seq_one_letter_code
_entity_poly.pdbx_strand_id
1 'polypeptide(L)'
;MNLDDVPNSFRKILKDDKKIRKSTKDLISGDIVIAAITSCTNTSNPAVMISAGLVAKKALAKGLKTKPWVKTSLAPGSKVVKDYLESANLLENLNQLGFNIVGYGCTTCIGNSGPLSESIAQDVKGNDITGCSVVSGNRNFEGRIHPLVKMNFLASPPLVVAYALAGNMTIDLYSKPIGLDKEGNPVYLKDIWPSNKEIQESIRKNLNSSMFASSYSEVFKGEDNWNNLETSTGENYNWDASSTYVKNPPYFENISMKIHPKDDIKKARALLFLGDSITTDHISPAGSIAVDSPASSYLKEKGVDVKDFNSYGSRRGNHEVMMRGTFANIRLRNELAPGTEGSWTTYFPNNKKMTIFDAATLYKNDKTPLIVIAGKEYGSGSSRDWAAKGTMLLGIQAVIVESFERIHRSNLIGMGVLPLQFLASQSAKSLNITGKEKFDILDINQGRSNTAKVIASNDNGKEIEFEAKIRIDTPKEQEYYINGGILHYVLRQLAMNNKAS
;
A
#
# COMPACT_ATOMS: atom_id res chain seq x y z
N MET A 1 -19.95 -11.21 7.44
CA MET A 1 -20.54 -11.63 6.16
C MET A 1 -20.50 -13.13 6.14
N ASN A 2 -21.63 -13.79 5.98
CA ASN A 2 -21.66 -15.23 5.85
C ASN A 2 -21.20 -15.60 4.42
N LEU A 3 -20.71 -16.83 4.22
CA LEU A 3 -20.11 -17.23 2.94
C LEU A 3 -21.13 -17.23 1.78
N ASP A 4 -22.39 -17.53 2.08
CA ASP A 4 -23.54 -17.48 1.18
C ASP A 4 -23.95 -16.05 0.77
N ASP A 5 -23.62 -15.04 1.58
CA ASP A 5 -23.88 -13.63 1.28
C ASP A 5 -22.86 -13.00 0.31
N VAL A 6 -21.69 -13.63 0.12
CA VAL A 6 -20.59 -13.08 -0.70
C VAL A 6 -21.06 -12.70 -2.11
N PRO A 7 -21.78 -13.55 -2.86
CA PRO A 7 -22.29 -13.19 -4.17
C PRO A 7 -23.24 -12.00 -4.16
N ASN A 8 -24.09 -11.88 -3.13
CA ASN A 8 -25.05 -10.79 -3.03
C ASN A 8 -24.34 -9.48 -2.73
N SER A 9 -23.36 -9.49 -1.81
CA SER A 9 -22.52 -8.33 -1.54
C SER A 9 -21.76 -7.89 -2.79
N PHE A 10 -21.13 -8.84 -3.50
CA PHE A 10 -20.41 -8.56 -4.74
C PHE A 10 -21.33 -7.98 -5.83
N ARG A 11 -22.51 -8.59 -6.06
CA ARG A 11 -23.48 -8.10 -7.06
C ARG A 11 -24.02 -6.71 -6.71
N LYS A 12 -24.17 -6.38 -5.44
CA LYS A 12 -24.60 -5.03 -5.02
C LYS A 12 -23.58 -3.97 -5.47
N ILE A 13 -22.29 -4.25 -5.27
CA ILE A 13 -21.20 -3.37 -5.69
C ILE A 13 -21.12 -3.28 -7.23
N LEU A 14 -21.31 -4.40 -7.94
CA LEU A 14 -21.34 -4.41 -9.42
C LEU A 14 -22.56 -3.72 -10.03
N LYS A 15 -23.72 -3.67 -9.36
CA LYS A 15 -24.92 -3.00 -9.89
C LYS A 15 -24.71 -1.49 -10.03
N ASP A 16 -23.88 -0.90 -9.18
CA ASP A 16 -23.44 0.49 -9.31
C ASP A 16 -22.50 0.70 -10.53
N ASP A 17 -21.92 -0.38 -11.09
CA ASP A 17 -20.96 -0.40 -12.20
C ASP A 17 -21.60 -0.70 -13.60
N LYS A 18 -22.93 -0.79 -13.69
CA LYS A 18 -23.74 -0.98 -14.92
C LYS A 18 -23.12 -1.95 -15.97
N LYS A 19 -23.44 -3.25 -15.79
CA LYS A 19 -23.37 -4.44 -16.70
C LYS A 19 -22.25 -5.44 -16.37
N ILE A 20 -22.62 -6.71 -16.22
CA ILE A 20 -21.71 -7.87 -16.30
C ILE A 20 -21.23 -7.94 -17.75
N ARG A 21 -19.95 -7.65 -17.97
CA ARG A 21 -19.31 -7.71 -19.29
C ARG A 21 -18.64 -9.06 -19.46
N LYS A 22 -18.56 -9.54 -20.70
CA LYS A 22 -17.97 -10.82 -21.08
C LYS A 22 -16.94 -10.59 -22.18
N SER A 23 -15.73 -11.12 -22.02
CA SER A 23 -14.71 -11.09 -23.07
C SER A 23 -14.99 -12.16 -24.14
N THR A 24 -14.36 -12.01 -25.31
CA THR A 24 -14.40 -13.00 -26.40
C THR A 24 -13.79 -14.35 -26.03
N LYS A 25 -13.09 -14.46 -24.88
CA LYS A 25 -12.48 -15.68 -24.34
C LYS A 25 -13.11 -16.11 -23.00
N ASP A 26 -14.38 -15.77 -22.79
CA ASP A 26 -15.23 -16.19 -21.66
C ASP A 26 -14.91 -15.59 -20.27
N LEU A 27 -13.99 -14.63 -20.13
CA LEU A 27 -13.80 -13.92 -18.86
C LEU A 27 -15.00 -13.00 -18.59
N ILE A 28 -15.58 -13.08 -17.40
CA ILE A 28 -16.70 -12.24 -16.96
C ILE A 28 -16.36 -11.45 -15.69
N SER A 29 -17.04 -10.32 -15.49
CA SER A 29 -16.91 -9.55 -14.24
C SER A 29 -17.25 -10.44 -13.04
N GLY A 30 -16.33 -10.52 -12.08
CA GLY A 30 -16.40 -11.45 -10.95
C GLY A 30 -15.49 -12.66 -11.05
N ASP A 31 -14.87 -12.91 -12.20
CA ASP A 31 -13.85 -13.94 -12.30
C ASP A 31 -12.63 -13.60 -11.45
N ILE A 32 -12.08 -14.64 -10.82
CA ILE A 32 -10.90 -14.56 -9.98
C ILE A 32 -9.68 -14.69 -10.88
N VAL A 33 -8.92 -13.61 -11.03
CA VAL A 33 -7.69 -13.60 -11.83
C VAL A 33 -6.43 -13.82 -10.98
N ILE A 34 -6.55 -13.67 -9.65
CA ILE A 34 -5.46 -13.95 -8.69
C ILE A 34 -6.02 -14.69 -7.47
N ALA A 35 -5.40 -15.81 -7.12
CA ALA A 35 -5.65 -16.53 -5.87
C ALA A 35 -4.33 -16.81 -5.15
N ALA A 36 -4.04 -16.11 -4.05
CA ALA A 36 -2.74 -16.18 -3.40
C ALA A 36 -2.83 -16.59 -1.92
N ILE A 37 -2.17 -17.70 -1.59
CA ILE A 37 -1.86 -18.03 -0.20
C ILE A 37 -0.58 -17.28 0.15
N THR A 38 -0.71 -16.19 0.89
CA THR A 38 0.35 -15.21 1.18
C THR A 38 0.17 -14.64 2.59
N SER A 39 1.08 -13.77 3.01
CA SER A 39 1.04 -13.00 4.27
C SER A 39 1.38 -13.80 5.52
N CYS A 40 2.24 -13.19 6.35
CA CYS A 40 2.54 -13.68 7.69
C CYS A 40 1.30 -13.84 8.58
N THR A 41 0.20 -13.12 8.29
CA THR A 41 -1.07 -13.24 9.03
C THR A 41 -1.60 -14.67 9.05
N ASN A 42 -1.55 -15.37 7.92
CA ASN A 42 -2.13 -16.72 7.80
C ASN A 42 -1.06 -17.80 7.62
N THR A 43 0.06 -17.50 6.97
CA THR A 43 1.11 -18.51 6.74
C THR A 43 1.86 -18.89 8.02
N SER A 44 1.75 -18.08 9.08
CA SER A 44 2.28 -18.40 10.40
C SER A 44 1.41 -19.38 11.19
N ASN A 45 0.19 -19.68 10.72
CA ASN A 45 -0.77 -20.55 11.39
C ASN A 45 -0.81 -21.92 10.70
N PRO A 46 -0.21 -22.98 11.29
CA PRO A 46 -0.18 -24.31 10.67
C PRO A 46 -1.58 -24.89 10.42
N ALA A 47 -2.58 -24.56 11.25
CA ALA A 47 -3.92 -25.13 11.10
C ALA A 47 -4.57 -24.75 9.76
N VAL A 48 -4.49 -23.48 9.37
CA VAL A 48 -5.06 -23.03 8.10
C VAL A 48 -4.22 -23.44 6.90
N MET A 49 -2.90 -23.57 7.05
CA MET A 49 -2.02 -24.06 5.99
C MET A 49 -2.22 -25.55 5.71
N ILE A 50 -2.28 -26.37 6.76
CA ILE A 50 -2.65 -27.79 6.66
C ILE A 50 -4.06 -27.94 6.09
N SER A 51 -5.01 -27.10 6.52
CA SER A 51 -6.37 -27.12 5.96
C SER A 51 -6.36 -26.87 4.45
N ALA A 52 -5.59 -25.90 3.96
CA ALA A 52 -5.48 -25.62 2.53
C ALA A 52 -4.91 -26.82 1.76
N GLY A 53 -3.87 -27.46 2.30
CA GLY A 53 -3.31 -28.68 1.74
C GLY A 53 -4.31 -29.84 1.70
N LEU A 54 -5.09 -30.04 2.77
CA LEU A 54 -6.13 -31.07 2.83
C LEU A 54 -7.28 -30.79 1.84
N VAL A 55 -7.70 -29.53 1.68
CA VAL A 55 -8.67 -29.14 0.64
C VAL A 55 -8.12 -29.47 -0.75
N ALA A 56 -6.86 -29.13 -1.02
CA ALA A 56 -6.21 -29.45 -2.29
C ALA A 56 -6.16 -30.96 -2.56
N LYS A 57 -5.77 -31.75 -1.55
CA LYS A 57 -5.74 -33.22 -1.61
C LYS A 57 -7.13 -33.81 -1.93
N LYS A 58 -8.18 -33.38 -1.22
CA LYS A 58 -9.55 -33.87 -1.43
C LYS A 58 -10.12 -33.44 -2.77
N ALA A 59 -9.84 -32.20 -3.21
CA ALA A 59 -10.25 -31.69 -4.52
C ALA A 59 -9.63 -32.50 -5.67
N LEU A 60 -8.33 -32.78 -5.61
CA LEU A 60 -7.64 -33.61 -6.62
C LEU A 60 -8.14 -35.06 -6.64
N ALA A 61 -8.43 -35.64 -5.47
CA ALA A 61 -9.02 -36.98 -5.39
C ALA A 61 -10.39 -37.04 -6.10
N LYS A 62 -11.14 -35.93 -6.08
CA LYS A 62 -12.40 -35.75 -6.81
C LYS A 62 -12.21 -35.31 -8.27
N GLY A 63 -10.98 -35.15 -8.76
CA GLY A 63 -10.72 -34.75 -10.15
C GLY A 63 -10.87 -33.24 -10.43
N LEU A 64 -11.06 -32.41 -9.40
CA LEU A 64 -11.14 -30.96 -9.56
C LEU A 64 -9.76 -30.37 -9.88
N LYS A 65 -9.76 -29.29 -10.67
CA LYS A 65 -8.57 -28.49 -11.01
C LYS A 65 -8.89 -27.01 -10.92
N THR A 66 -7.87 -26.19 -10.67
CA THR A 66 -8.00 -24.73 -10.71
C THR A 66 -8.34 -24.26 -12.12
N LYS A 67 -9.11 -23.17 -12.21
CA LYS A 67 -9.48 -22.61 -13.51
C LYS A 67 -8.26 -21.97 -14.19
N PRO A 68 -8.11 -22.10 -15.52
CA PRO A 68 -6.88 -21.71 -16.23
C PRO A 68 -6.60 -20.20 -16.23
N TRP A 69 -7.61 -19.36 -15.98
CA TRP A 69 -7.44 -17.90 -15.87
C TRP A 69 -6.99 -17.43 -14.49
N VAL A 70 -6.96 -18.31 -13.49
CA VAL A 70 -6.61 -17.96 -12.11
C VAL A 70 -5.09 -18.06 -11.94
N LYS A 71 -4.43 -16.93 -11.67
CA LYS A 71 -3.03 -16.94 -11.26
C LYS A 71 -2.90 -17.35 -9.79
N THR A 72 -2.43 -18.57 -9.55
CA THR A 72 -2.22 -19.12 -8.20
C THR A 72 -0.78 -18.91 -7.70
N SER A 73 -0.62 -18.78 -6.38
CA SER A 73 0.71 -18.69 -5.75
C SER A 73 0.68 -19.04 -4.26
N LEU A 74 1.73 -19.69 -3.77
CA LEU A 74 2.01 -19.88 -2.35
C LEU A 74 3.28 -19.11 -1.96
N ALA A 75 3.18 -18.21 -1.00
CA ALA A 75 4.31 -17.43 -0.49
C ALA A 75 4.38 -17.53 1.04
N PRO A 76 5.10 -18.54 1.58
CA PRO A 76 5.21 -18.73 3.01
C PRO A 76 6.03 -17.64 3.70
N GLY A 77 5.72 -17.39 4.97
CA GLY A 77 6.50 -16.50 5.83
C GLY A 77 7.82 -17.10 6.34
N SER A 78 7.98 -18.43 6.28
CA SER A 78 9.20 -19.13 6.71
C SER A 78 9.35 -20.47 5.99
N LYS A 79 10.56 -21.04 6.03
CA LYS A 79 10.87 -22.38 5.49
C LYS A 79 10.13 -23.50 6.20
N VAL A 80 9.86 -23.36 7.51
CA VAL A 80 9.11 -24.35 8.31
C VAL A 80 7.76 -24.73 7.69
N VAL A 81 7.11 -23.79 6.99
CA VAL A 81 5.85 -24.06 6.27
C VAL A 81 6.01 -25.11 5.18
N LYS A 82 7.11 -25.04 4.42
CA LYS A 82 7.46 -26.05 3.43
C LYS A 82 7.65 -27.40 4.13
N ASP A 83 8.47 -27.43 5.18
CA ASP A 83 8.86 -28.66 5.87
C ASP A 83 7.65 -29.47 6.38
N TYR A 84 6.69 -28.83 7.05
CA TYR A 84 5.51 -29.56 7.55
C TYR A 84 4.51 -29.91 6.45
N LEU A 85 4.43 -29.13 5.35
CA LEU A 85 3.56 -29.45 4.21
C LEU A 85 4.12 -30.63 3.41
N GLU A 86 5.44 -30.73 3.28
CA GLU A 86 6.12 -31.88 2.67
C GLU A 86 5.99 -33.12 3.55
N SER A 87 6.27 -33.01 4.84
CA SER A 87 6.09 -34.09 5.82
C SER A 87 4.66 -34.66 5.80
N ALA A 88 3.65 -33.79 5.70
CA ALA A 88 2.25 -34.18 5.60
C ALA A 88 1.82 -34.71 4.21
N ASN A 89 2.72 -34.73 3.21
CA ASN A 89 2.43 -35.04 1.81
C ASN A 89 1.31 -34.16 1.22
N LEU A 90 1.30 -32.87 1.56
CA LEU A 90 0.29 -31.89 1.12
C LEU A 90 0.84 -30.83 0.16
N LEU A 91 2.14 -30.58 0.18
CA LEU A 91 2.75 -29.58 -0.71
C LEU A 91 2.53 -29.93 -2.18
N GLU A 92 2.70 -31.20 -2.53
CA GLU A 92 2.52 -31.65 -3.92
C GLU A 92 1.07 -31.52 -4.41
N ASN A 93 0.09 -31.68 -3.50
CA ASN A 93 -1.31 -31.41 -3.85
C ASN A 93 -1.55 -29.92 -4.13
N LEU A 94 -0.91 -29.02 -3.38
CA LEU A 94 -0.98 -27.59 -3.65
C LEU A 94 -0.31 -27.25 -5.00
N ASN A 95 0.86 -27.82 -5.29
CA ASN A 95 1.58 -27.63 -6.54
C ASN A 95 0.74 -28.04 -7.77
N GLN A 96 0.04 -29.19 -7.70
CA GLN A 96 -0.84 -29.65 -8.78
C GLN A 96 -2.04 -28.72 -9.06
N LEU A 97 -2.44 -27.91 -8.07
CA LEU A 97 -3.44 -26.85 -8.24
C LEU A 97 -2.81 -25.49 -8.62
N GLY A 98 -1.48 -25.45 -8.82
CA GLY A 98 -0.70 -24.28 -9.19
C GLY A 98 -0.22 -23.43 -8.01
N PHE A 99 -0.53 -23.80 -6.76
CA PHE A 99 -0.04 -23.13 -5.55
C PHE A 99 1.41 -23.51 -5.22
N ASN A 100 2.30 -23.31 -6.19
CA ASN A 100 3.73 -23.51 -6.03
C ASN A 100 4.32 -22.48 -5.08
N ILE A 101 5.37 -22.86 -4.34
CA ILE A 101 6.15 -21.90 -3.53
C ILE A 101 6.87 -20.94 -4.50
N VAL A 102 6.44 -19.68 -4.54
CA VAL A 102 7.02 -18.65 -5.41
C VAL A 102 8.08 -17.80 -4.71
N GLY A 103 8.22 -17.97 -3.40
CA GLY A 103 9.22 -17.26 -2.60
C GLY A 103 8.83 -17.16 -1.12
N TYR A 104 9.82 -16.87 -0.28
CA TYR A 104 9.64 -16.63 1.15
C TYR A 104 9.63 -15.12 1.42
N GLY A 105 8.45 -14.55 1.62
CA GLY A 105 8.30 -13.10 1.80
C GLY A 105 6.90 -12.59 1.52
N CYS A 106 6.73 -11.26 1.52
CA CYS A 106 5.41 -10.64 1.44
C CYS A 106 4.68 -10.87 0.10
N THR A 107 5.41 -10.91 -1.02
CA THR A 107 4.87 -11.14 -2.39
C THR A 107 3.54 -10.40 -2.67
N THR A 108 2.47 -11.11 -3.03
CA THR A 108 1.13 -10.58 -3.34
C THR A 108 0.54 -9.75 -2.19
N CYS A 109 0.87 -10.05 -0.92
CA CYS A 109 0.36 -9.27 0.23
C CYS A 109 0.82 -7.80 0.22
N ILE A 110 2.00 -7.51 -0.35
CA ILE A 110 2.50 -6.13 -0.47
C ILE A 110 2.16 -5.49 -1.83
N GLY A 111 1.54 -6.24 -2.74
CA GLY A 111 1.29 -5.83 -4.12
C GLY A 111 2.33 -6.33 -5.12
N ASN A 112 3.32 -7.11 -4.68
CA ASN A 112 4.29 -7.78 -5.57
C ASN A 112 3.69 -9.06 -6.14
N SER A 113 2.56 -8.93 -6.83
CA SER A 113 1.81 -10.04 -7.43
C SER A 113 2.34 -10.46 -8.80
N GLY A 114 3.24 -9.67 -9.41
CA GLY A 114 3.75 -9.89 -10.77
C GLY A 114 2.68 -9.73 -11.85
N PRO A 115 3.04 -9.85 -13.14
CA PRO A 115 2.08 -9.64 -14.23
C PRO A 115 1.02 -10.74 -14.28
N LEU A 116 -0.20 -10.38 -14.69
CA LEU A 116 -1.17 -11.35 -15.22
C LEU A 116 -0.68 -11.85 -16.60
N SER A 117 -1.19 -12.99 -17.06
CA SER A 117 -0.93 -13.42 -18.44
C SER A 117 -1.44 -12.36 -19.41
N GLU A 118 -0.74 -12.20 -20.53
CA GLU A 118 -1.01 -11.11 -21.48
C GLU A 118 -2.46 -11.13 -21.98
N SER A 119 -3.01 -12.32 -22.26
CA SER A 119 -4.41 -12.47 -22.67
C SER A 119 -5.40 -12.00 -21.61
N ILE A 120 -5.18 -12.32 -20.33
CA ILE A 120 -6.06 -11.90 -19.23
C ILE A 120 -5.93 -10.39 -18.99
N ALA A 121 -4.70 -9.87 -19.06
CA ALA A 121 -4.46 -8.43 -18.91
C ALA A 121 -5.13 -7.62 -20.03
N GLN A 122 -5.08 -8.10 -21.28
CA GLN A 122 -5.77 -7.50 -22.42
C GLN A 122 -7.29 -7.56 -22.25
N ASP A 123 -7.84 -8.71 -21.83
CA ASP A 123 -9.28 -8.85 -21.63
C ASP A 123 -9.81 -7.91 -20.53
N VAL A 124 -9.09 -7.81 -19.41
CA VAL A 124 -9.46 -6.90 -18.31
C VAL A 124 -9.44 -5.45 -18.75
N LYS A 125 -8.41 -5.02 -19.51
CA LYS A 125 -8.29 -3.64 -19.98
C LYS A 125 -9.26 -3.31 -21.11
N GLY A 126 -9.32 -4.15 -22.14
CA GLY A 126 -10.04 -3.89 -23.38
C GLY A 126 -11.56 -4.03 -23.26
N ASN A 127 -12.03 -4.90 -22.37
CA ASN A 127 -13.46 -5.15 -22.17
C ASN A 127 -13.98 -4.56 -20.84
N ASP A 128 -13.12 -3.88 -20.08
CA ASP A 128 -13.42 -3.28 -18.77
C ASP A 128 -14.08 -4.30 -17.84
N ILE A 129 -13.48 -5.49 -17.78
CA ILE A 129 -13.92 -6.59 -16.91
C ILE A 129 -13.48 -6.28 -15.48
N THR A 130 -14.41 -6.35 -14.54
CA THR A 130 -14.10 -6.21 -13.11
C THR A 130 -13.60 -7.55 -12.57
N GLY A 131 -12.31 -7.81 -12.78
CA GLY A 131 -11.60 -8.98 -12.23
C GLY A 131 -11.40 -8.89 -10.72
N CYS A 132 -11.40 -10.05 -10.06
CA CYS A 132 -11.28 -10.19 -8.62
C CYS A 132 -9.95 -10.85 -8.21
N SER A 133 -9.49 -10.56 -6.99
CA SER A 133 -8.50 -11.39 -6.30
C SER A 133 -9.05 -11.95 -5.00
N VAL A 134 -8.55 -13.13 -4.62
CA VAL A 134 -8.77 -13.72 -3.29
C VAL A 134 -7.41 -14.05 -2.67
N VAL A 135 -7.11 -13.44 -1.52
CA VAL A 135 -5.79 -13.52 -0.90
C VAL A 135 -5.91 -13.82 0.60
N SER A 136 -4.96 -14.58 1.15
CA SER A 136 -4.87 -14.78 2.62
C SER A 136 -4.12 -13.66 3.34
N GLY A 137 -4.20 -12.44 2.79
CA GLY A 137 -3.62 -11.23 3.34
C GLY A 137 -4.44 -10.60 4.46
N ASN A 138 -4.11 -9.35 4.79
CA ASN A 138 -4.81 -8.55 5.80
C ASN A 138 -5.25 -7.16 5.28
N ARG A 139 -4.98 -6.86 4.00
CA ARG A 139 -5.34 -5.59 3.35
C ARG A 139 -5.79 -5.87 1.92
N ASN A 140 -6.86 -5.21 1.51
CA ASN A 140 -7.50 -5.41 0.22
C ASN A 140 -7.95 -4.09 -0.43
N PHE A 141 -7.28 -2.98 -0.11
CA PHE A 141 -7.54 -1.67 -0.73
C PHE A 141 -7.44 -1.74 -2.26
N GLU A 142 -8.16 -0.86 -2.95
CA GLU A 142 -8.11 -0.77 -4.41
C GLU A 142 -6.67 -0.49 -4.89
N GLY A 143 -6.24 -1.18 -5.96
CA GLY A 143 -4.89 -1.06 -6.52
C GLY A 143 -3.76 -1.64 -5.66
N ARG A 144 -4.05 -2.17 -4.46
CA ARG A 144 -3.04 -2.73 -3.55
C ARG A 144 -2.48 -4.07 -3.99
N ILE A 145 -3.35 -4.99 -4.42
CA ILE A 145 -2.96 -6.37 -4.75
C ILE A 145 -2.34 -6.45 -6.14
N HIS A 146 -3.01 -5.86 -7.13
CA HIS A 146 -2.55 -5.79 -8.51
C HIS A 146 -3.24 -4.61 -9.22
N PRO A 147 -2.56 -3.85 -10.11
CA PRO A 147 -3.13 -2.66 -10.77
C PRO A 147 -4.39 -2.93 -11.60
N LEU A 148 -4.49 -4.12 -12.19
CA LEU A 148 -5.64 -4.54 -13.02
C LEU A 148 -6.78 -5.17 -12.21
N VAL A 149 -6.67 -5.28 -10.89
CA VAL A 149 -7.70 -5.90 -10.05
C VAL A 149 -8.38 -4.82 -9.21
N LYS A 150 -9.67 -4.58 -9.51
CA LYS A 150 -10.49 -3.58 -8.83
C LYS A 150 -11.04 -4.11 -7.50
N MET A 151 -11.39 -5.40 -7.42
CA MET A 151 -11.99 -5.99 -6.21
C MET A 151 -11.09 -7.07 -5.60
N ASN A 152 -10.83 -6.96 -4.29
CA ASN A 152 -9.90 -7.82 -3.58
C ASN A 152 -10.58 -8.36 -2.32
N PHE A 153 -10.51 -9.68 -2.12
CA PHE A 153 -11.18 -10.36 -1.00
C PHE A 153 -10.15 -11.02 -0.10
N LEU A 154 -10.30 -10.82 1.21
CA LEU A 154 -9.50 -11.49 2.22
C LEU A 154 -10.20 -12.79 2.62
N ALA A 155 -9.49 -13.90 2.57
CA ALA A 155 -10.03 -15.21 2.92
C ALA A 155 -8.97 -16.08 3.59
N SER A 156 -9.40 -17.11 4.33
CA SER A 156 -8.46 -18.10 4.87
C SER A 156 -7.78 -18.89 3.74
N PRO A 157 -6.56 -19.42 3.92
CA PRO A 157 -5.89 -20.26 2.93
C PRO A 157 -6.76 -21.36 2.28
N PRO A 158 -7.57 -22.16 3.01
CA PRO A 158 -8.43 -23.16 2.35
C PRO A 158 -9.54 -22.54 1.49
N LEU A 159 -10.07 -21.37 1.86
CA LEU A 159 -11.03 -20.65 1.01
C LEU A 159 -10.35 -20.07 -0.24
N VAL A 160 -9.10 -19.62 -0.16
CA VAL A 160 -8.32 -19.21 -1.34
C VAL A 160 -8.25 -20.37 -2.35
N VAL A 161 -7.96 -21.59 -1.89
CA VAL A 161 -7.95 -22.79 -2.74
C VAL A 161 -9.34 -23.07 -3.32
N ALA A 162 -10.39 -23.07 -2.49
CA ALA A 162 -11.75 -23.35 -2.95
C ALA A 162 -12.25 -22.34 -4.01
N TYR A 163 -11.95 -21.06 -3.82
CA TYR A 163 -12.29 -20.02 -4.78
C TYR A 163 -11.43 -20.11 -6.06
N ALA A 164 -10.18 -20.56 -6.00
CA ALA A 164 -9.38 -20.84 -7.19
C ALA A 164 -9.93 -22.02 -8.02
N LEU A 165 -10.53 -23.02 -7.38
CA LEU A 165 -11.22 -24.13 -8.04
C LEU A 165 -12.51 -23.65 -8.73
N ALA A 166 -13.30 -22.81 -8.06
CA ALA A 166 -14.53 -22.26 -8.62
C ALA A 166 -14.27 -21.21 -9.73
N GLY A 167 -13.21 -20.41 -9.57
CA GLY A 167 -12.73 -19.42 -10.54
C GLY A 167 -13.50 -18.11 -10.60
N ASN A 168 -14.52 -17.92 -9.77
CA ASN A 168 -15.31 -16.68 -9.73
C ASN A 168 -15.84 -16.37 -8.31
N MET A 169 -16.15 -15.11 -8.05
CA MET A 169 -16.69 -14.60 -6.79
C MET A 169 -18.23 -14.59 -6.75
N THR A 170 -18.88 -14.85 -7.88
CA THR A 170 -20.35 -14.83 -8.00
C THR A 170 -21.03 -16.13 -7.56
N ILE A 171 -20.24 -17.18 -7.34
CA ILE A 171 -20.69 -18.48 -6.86
C ILE A 171 -21.04 -18.40 -5.37
N ASP A 172 -22.22 -18.91 -5.01
CA ASP A 172 -22.50 -19.27 -3.62
C ASP A 172 -21.73 -20.55 -3.31
N LEU A 173 -20.51 -20.38 -2.79
CA LEU A 173 -19.59 -21.47 -2.50
C LEU A 173 -20.14 -22.43 -1.43
N TYR A 174 -21.11 -22.00 -0.63
CA TYR A 174 -21.72 -22.82 0.41
C TYR A 174 -22.75 -23.79 -0.17
N SER A 175 -23.64 -23.30 -1.05
CA SER A 175 -24.79 -24.08 -1.54
C SER A 175 -24.64 -24.61 -2.96
N LYS A 176 -23.68 -24.14 -3.75
CA LYS A 176 -23.50 -24.55 -5.16
C LYS A 176 -22.28 -25.47 -5.32
N PRO A 177 -22.32 -26.39 -6.31
CA PRO A 177 -21.17 -27.23 -6.60
C PRO A 177 -19.99 -26.39 -7.13
N ILE A 178 -18.79 -26.69 -6.65
CA ILE A 178 -17.53 -26.09 -7.10
C ILE A 178 -17.16 -26.61 -8.49
N GLY A 179 -17.51 -27.87 -8.78
CA GLY A 179 -17.27 -28.51 -10.06
C GLY A 179 -17.92 -29.90 -10.09
N LEU A 180 -17.56 -30.68 -11.10
CA LEU A 180 -17.98 -32.06 -11.26
C LEU A 180 -16.80 -32.99 -10.99
N ASP A 181 -17.06 -34.17 -10.44
CA ASP A 181 -16.05 -35.22 -10.33
C ASP A 181 -15.82 -35.95 -11.67
N LYS A 182 -14.94 -36.96 -11.65
CA LYS A 182 -14.57 -37.72 -12.86
C LYS A 182 -15.77 -38.46 -13.47
N GLU A 183 -16.76 -38.77 -12.65
CA GLU A 183 -17.99 -39.47 -13.01
C GLU A 183 -19.13 -38.50 -13.36
N GLY A 184 -18.90 -37.18 -13.27
CA GLY A 184 -19.88 -36.14 -13.58
C GLY A 184 -20.79 -35.74 -12.42
N ASN A 185 -20.55 -36.23 -11.20
CA ASN A 185 -21.35 -35.87 -10.04
C ASN A 185 -20.94 -34.49 -9.48
N PRO A 186 -21.89 -33.70 -8.96
CA PRO A 186 -21.59 -32.41 -8.36
C PRO A 186 -20.76 -32.55 -7.09
N VAL A 187 -19.66 -31.80 -7.01
CA VAL A 187 -18.78 -31.71 -5.83
C VAL A 187 -18.98 -30.36 -5.14
N TYR A 188 -19.37 -30.38 -3.88
CA TYR A 188 -19.63 -29.21 -3.05
C TYR A 188 -18.45 -28.91 -2.13
N LEU A 189 -18.42 -27.70 -1.54
CA LEU A 189 -17.40 -27.31 -0.57
C LEU A 189 -17.31 -28.30 0.60
N LYS A 190 -18.45 -28.73 1.14
CA LYS A 190 -18.51 -29.71 2.24
C LYS A 190 -17.84 -31.05 1.93
N ASP A 191 -17.75 -31.44 0.66
CA ASP A 191 -17.18 -32.73 0.24
C ASP A 191 -15.64 -32.70 0.27
N ILE A 192 -15.05 -31.51 0.17
CA ILE A 192 -13.60 -31.30 0.17
C ILE A 192 -13.09 -30.58 1.43
N TRP A 193 -13.99 -30.11 2.30
CA TRP A 193 -13.61 -29.40 3.52
C TRP A 193 -13.09 -30.38 4.58
N PRO A 194 -11.92 -30.13 5.21
CA PRO A 194 -11.41 -30.98 6.27
C PRO A 194 -12.15 -30.72 7.59
N SER A 195 -12.34 -31.80 8.36
CA SER A 195 -12.80 -31.70 9.75
C SER A 195 -11.67 -31.21 10.67
N ASN A 196 -12.04 -30.65 11.82
CA ASN A 196 -11.07 -30.26 12.85
C ASN A 196 -10.21 -31.43 13.32
N LYS A 197 -10.78 -32.65 13.36
CA LYS A 197 -10.04 -33.87 13.73
C LYS A 197 -8.93 -34.18 12.72
N GLU A 198 -9.22 -34.17 11.42
CA GLU A 198 -8.23 -34.40 10.36
C GLU A 198 -7.08 -33.38 10.42
N ILE A 199 -7.40 -32.10 10.66
CA ILE A 199 -6.41 -31.02 10.77
C ILE A 199 -5.49 -31.27 11.97
N GLN A 200 -6.05 -31.52 13.15
CA GLN A 200 -5.27 -31.73 14.38
C GLN A 200 -4.41 -33.00 14.31
N GLU A 201 -4.92 -34.08 13.73
CA GLU A 201 -4.14 -35.30 13.53
C GLU A 201 -2.95 -35.07 12.60
N SER A 202 -3.14 -34.32 11.50
CA SER A 202 -2.05 -33.99 10.59
C SER A 202 -1.00 -33.10 11.25
N ILE A 203 -1.41 -32.08 12.02
CA ILE A 203 -0.45 -31.24 12.78
C ILE A 203 0.36 -32.08 13.76
N ARG A 204 -0.30 -32.90 14.60
CA ARG A 204 0.39 -33.72 15.60
C ARG A 204 1.39 -34.71 15.01
N LYS A 205 1.10 -35.24 13.81
CA LYS A 205 1.97 -36.20 13.13
C LYS A 205 3.15 -35.54 12.43
N ASN A 206 2.96 -34.33 11.88
CA ASN A 206 3.89 -33.75 10.91
C ASN A 206 4.60 -32.48 11.39
N LEU A 207 4.17 -31.88 12.50
CA LEU A 207 4.78 -30.68 13.07
C LEU A 207 5.43 -30.98 14.42
N ASN A 208 6.72 -30.67 14.53
CA ASN A 208 7.48 -30.85 15.78
C ASN A 208 8.46 -29.68 15.99
N SER A 209 9.03 -29.60 17.20
CA SER A 209 9.95 -28.51 17.58
C SER A 209 11.29 -28.55 16.83
N SER A 210 11.77 -29.73 16.42
CA SER A 210 13.07 -29.85 15.75
C SER A 210 13.07 -29.23 14.34
N MET A 211 11.91 -29.21 13.65
CA MET A 211 11.74 -28.46 12.40
C MET A 211 12.05 -26.97 12.58
N PHE A 212 11.53 -26.35 13.65
CA PHE A 212 11.81 -24.95 13.95
C PHE A 212 13.28 -24.74 14.30
N ALA A 213 13.83 -25.56 15.21
CA ALA A 213 15.23 -25.44 15.61
C ALA A 213 16.19 -25.52 14.42
N SER A 214 15.93 -26.44 13.49
CA SER A 214 16.76 -26.64 12.29
C SER A 214 16.59 -25.52 11.27
N SER A 215 15.35 -25.07 11.01
CA SER A 215 15.11 -23.96 10.08
C SER A 215 15.74 -22.64 10.57
N TYR A 216 15.72 -22.37 11.87
CA TYR A 216 16.24 -21.12 12.43
C TYR A 216 17.75 -21.12 12.68
N SER A 217 18.39 -22.28 12.85
CA SER A 217 19.85 -22.35 12.98
C SER A 217 20.59 -21.89 11.71
N GLU A 218 19.93 -21.96 10.54
CA GLU A 218 20.50 -21.55 9.26
C GLU A 218 20.04 -20.17 8.76
N VAL A 219 19.33 -19.37 9.58
CA VAL A 219 18.72 -18.11 9.12
C VAL A 219 19.74 -17.08 8.59
N PHE A 220 20.97 -17.10 9.11
CA PHE A 220 22.06 -16.21 8.69
C PHE A 220 23.02 -16.82 7.66
N LYS A 221 22.86 -18.10 7.31
CA LYS A 221 23.78 -18.80 6.41
C LYS A 221 23.79 -18.21 5.00
N GLY A 222 22.65 -17.67 4.55
CA GLY A 222 22.48 -17.14 3.19
C GLY A 222 22.65 -18.20 2.10
N GLU A 223 22.46 -17.77 0.85
CA GLU A 223 22.88 -18.54 -0.34
C GLU A 223 24.17 -17.95 -0.93
N ASP A 224 24.79 -18.61 -1.91
CA ASP A 224 26.06 -18.16 -2.51
C ASP A 224 25.99 -16.71 -3.02
N ASN A 225 24.88 -16.30 -3.63
CA ASN A 225 24.68 -14.91 -4.05
C ASN A 225 24.79 -13.92 -2.89
N TRP A 226 24.25 -14.27 -1.71
CA TRP A 226 24.32 -13.43 -0.51
C TRP A 226 25.73 -13.39 0.07
N ASN A 227 26.36 -14.56 0.19
CA ASN A 227 27.70 -14.68 0.79
C ASN A 227 28.80 -14.05 -0.08
N ASN A 228 28.58 -13.95 -1.39
CA ASN A 228 29.51 -13.36 -2.35
C ASN A 228 29.21 -11.88 -2.66
N LEU A 229 28.29 -11.22 -1.95
CA LEU A 229 28.10 -9.78 -2.10
C LEU A 229 29.34 -9.04 -1.60
N GLU A 230 30.02 -8.34 -2.52
CA GLU A 230 31.09 -7.42 -2.15
C GLU A 230 30.53 -6.28 -1.31
N THR A 231 31.18 -6.00 -0.18
CA THR A 231 30.81 -4.92 0.73
C THR A 231 31.99 -3.99 0.93
N SER A 232 31.70 -2.69 1.07
CA SER A 232 32.73 -1.72 1.43
C SER A 232 32.97 -1.76 2.93
N THR A 233 34.22 -1.62 3.34
CA THR A 233 34.62 -1.49 4.74
C THR A 233 34.79 -0.01 5.08
N GLY A 234 33.97 0.53 6.00
CA GLY A 234 34.08 1.91 6.44
C GLY A 234 32.86 2.35 7.26
N GLU A 235 33.03 3.41 8.06
CA GLU A 235 31.94 3.98 8.87
C GLU A 235 31.01 4.89 8.05
N ASN A 236 31.53 5.47 6.97
CA ASN A 236 30.77 6.35 6.07
C ASN A 236 30.34 5.61 4.81
N TYR A 237 29.09 5.82 4.40
CA TYR A 237 28.57 5.25 3.16
C TYR A 237 29.09 6.02 1.94
N ASN A 238 29.78 5.33 1.03
CA ASN A 238 30.26 5.91 -0.23
C ASN A 238 29.11 6.02 -1.23
N TRP A 239 28.52 7.22 -1.32
CA TRP A 239 27.42 7.50 -2.24
C TRP A 239 27.86 7.41 -3.70
N ASP A 240 27.32 6.46 -4.43
CA ASP A 240 27.45 6.39 -5.89
C ASP A 240 26.43 7.32 -6.57
N ALA A 241 26.92 8.34 -7.29
CA ALA A 241 26.10 9.30 -8.00
C ALA A 241 25.27 8.68 -9.15
N SER A 242 25.74 7.56 -9.71
CA SER A 242 25.07 6.83 -10.79
C SER A 242 23.96 5.90 -10.28
N SER A 243 23.98 5.57 -8.98
CA SER A 243 22.99 4.69 -8.35
C SER A 243 21.56 5.22 -8.53
N THR A 244 20.71 4.33 -9.03
CA THR A 244 19.26 4.58 -9.14
C THR A 244 18.47 3.97 -7.98
N TYR A 245 19.16 3.35 -7.00
CA TYR A 245 18.56 2.68 -5.85
C TYR A 245 18.83 3.37 -4.51
N VAL A 246 20.05 3.87 -4.31
CA VAL A 246 20.51 4.47 -3.04
C VAL A 246 21.10 5.84 -3.35
N LYS A 247 20.49 6.91 -2.83
CA LYS A 247 20.94 8.30 -3.03
C LYS A 247 20.94 9.08 -1.72
N ASN A 248 21.91 9.97 -1.56
CA ASN A 248 22.00 10.85 -0.40
C ASN A 248 20.79 11.79 -0.37
N PRO A 249 19.88 11.69 0.62
CA PRO A 249 18.68 12.52 0.66
C PRO A 249 18.98 13.94 1.17
N PRO A 250 18.23 14.96 0.71
CA PRO A 250 18.50 16.36 1.05
C PRO A 250 17.98 16.75 2.45
N TYR A 251 17.73 15.77 3.33
CA TYR A 251 17.07 16.02 4.62
C TYR A 251 17.83 16.97 5.53
N PHE A 252 19.17 17.00 5.42
CA PHE A 252 20.05 17.75 6.30
C PHE A 252 20.76 18.91 5.60
N GLU A 253 20.36 19.26 4.37
CA GLU A 253 20.94 20.40 3.67
C GLU A 253 20.77 21.67 4.51
N ASN A 254 21.87 22.39 4.72
CA ASN A 254 21.93 23.60 5.55
C ASN A 254 21.56 23.40 7.03
N ILE A 255 21.63 22.16 7.58
CA ILE A 255 21.40 21.96 9.01
C ILE A 255 22.44 22.74 9.83
N SER A 256 21.97 23.41 10.89
CA SER A 256 22.82 24.08 11.86
C SER A 256 22.44 23.71 13.30
N MET A 257 23.35 23.98 14.24
CA MET A 257 23.08 23.84 15.67
C MET A 257 22.00 24.82 16.16
N LYS A 258 21.82 25.96 15.49
CA LYS A 258 20.79 26.93 15.80
C LYS A 258 19.44 26.39 15.30
N ILE A 259 18.47 26.31 16.20
CA ILE A 259 17.10 25.97 15.83
C ILE A 259 16.44 27.23 15.26
N HIS A 260 15.92 27.11 14.04
CA HIS A 260 15.09 28.15 13.43
C HIS A 260 13.64 27.96 13.88
N PRO A 261 12.98 28.98 14.44
CA PRO A 261 11.58 28.88 14.82
C PRO A 261 10.70 28.46 13.64
N LYS A 262 9.72 27.60 13.91
CA LYS A 262 8.62 27.30 12.99
C LYS A 262 7.55 28.37 13.18
N ASP A 263 7.61 29.39 12.34
CA ASP A 263 6.69 30.53 12.32
C ASP A 263 5.39 30.20 11.56
N ASP A 264 4.48 31.17 11.52
CA ASP A 264 3.24 31.14 10.75
C ASP A 264 3.47 30.78 9.28
N ILE A 265 2.55 30.00 8.71
CA ILE A 265 2.58 29.63 7.28
C ILE A 265 1.68 30.61 6.55
N LYS A 266 2.25 31.46 5.68
CA LYS A 266 1.50 32.53 5.00
C LYS A 266 1.37 32.29 3.49
N LYS A 267 0.24 32.67 2.93
CA LYS A 267 -0.09 32.63 1.49
C LYS A 267 0.11 31.25 0.88
N ALA A 268 -0.16 30.19 1.64
CA ALA A 268 -0.03 28.83 1.15
C ALA A 268 -1.09 28.49 0.11
N ARG A 269 -0.80 27.52 -0.75
CA ARG A 269 -1.76 26.92 -1.69
C ARG A 269 -2.01 25.46 -1.33
N ALA A 270 -3.25 25.00 -1.48
CA ALA A 270 -3.52 23.57 -1.41
C ALA A 270 -2.91 22.88 -2.64
N LEU A 271 -1.98 21.95 -2.42
CA LEU A 271 -1.48 21.07 -3.48
C LEU A 271 -2.48 19.95 -3.75
N LEU A 272 -3.16 19.48 -2.70
CA LEU A 272 -4.19 18.44 -2.79
C LEU A 272 -5.40 18.81 -1.93
N PHE A 273 -6.58 18.49 -2.46
CA PHE A 273 -7.84 18.44 -1.71
C PHE A 273 -8.46 17.07 -1.93
N LEU A 274 -8.45 16.24 -0.90
CA LEU A 274 -8.80 14.84 -0.94
C LEU A 274 -10.05 14.53 -0.10
N GLY A 275 -10.68 13.39 -0.38
CA GLY A 275 -11.79 12.86 0.41
C GLY A 275 -11.37 12.12 1.67
N ASP A 276 -12.24 11.21 2.12
CA ASP A 276 -12.04 10.34 3.27
C ASP A 276 -11.11 9.14 2.97
N SER A 277 -10.59 8.53 4.04
CA SER A 277 -9.88 7.25 4.06
C SER A 277 -8.70 7.16 3.08
N ILE A 278 -7.98 8.27 2.90
CA ILE A 278 -6.74 8.32 2.11
C ILE A 278 -5.66 7.51 2.81
N THR A 279 -5.49 6.26 2.36
CA THR A 279 -4.44 5.37 2.87
C THR A 279 -3.01 5.84 2.55
N THR A 280 -2.01 5.35 3.27
CA THR A 280 -0.60 5.57 2.92
C THR A 280 -0.16 4.92 1.61
N ASP A 281 -0.94 3.99 1.04
CA ASP A 281 -0.73 3.49 -0.33
C ASP A 281 -1.17 4.52 -1.38
N HIS A 282 -2.12 5.42 -1.06
CA HIS A 282 -2.42 6.57 -1.91
C HIS A 282 -1.31 7.63 -1.86
N ILE A 283 -0.82 7.92 -0.64
CA ILE A 283 0.19 8.95 -0.39
C ILE A 283 1.58 8.52 -0.89
N SER A 284 1.96 7.25 -0.70
CA SER A 284 3.27 6.73 -1.11
C SER A 284 3.11 5.28 -1.56
N PRO A 285 2.68 5.03 -2.82
CA PRO A 285 2.53 3.69 -3.36
C PRO A 285 3.82 2.87 -3.24
N ALA A 286 3.69 1.55 -3.09
CA ALA A 286 4.83 0.63 -3.01
C ALA A 286 4.94 -0.32 -4.19
N GLY A 287 3.89 -0.45 -5.01
CA GLY A 287 3.84 -1.36 -6.14
C GLY A 287 4.55 -0.82 -7.39
N SER A 288 4.12 -1.29 -8.56
CA SER A 288 4.72 -0.95 -9.84
C SER A 288 4.70 0.54 -10.15
N ILE A 289 5.72 1.00 -10.86
CA ILE A 289 5.84 2.37 -11.36
C ILE A 289 5.13 2.45 -12.72
N ALA A 290 4.16 3.36 -12.85
CA ALA A 290 3.43 3.56 -14.11
C ALA A 290 4.36 4.13 -15.20
N VAL A 291 4.22 3.65 -16.44
CA VAL A 291 5.12 3.97 -17.57
C VAL A 291 5.06 5.45 -17.96
N ASP A 292 3.95 6.11 -17.68
CA ASP A 292 3.60 7.50 -17.94
C ASP A 292 3.60 8.35 -16.65
N SER A 293 4.47 8.04 -15.70
CA SER A 293 4.64 8.81 -14.46
C SER A 293 5.92 9.64 -14.42
N PRO A 294 5.99 10.70 -13.59
CA PRO A 294 7.24 11.45 -13.37
C PRO A 294 8.42 10.56 -12.97
N ALA A 295 8.18 9.53 -12.14
CA ALA A 295 9.20 8.59 -11.71
C ALA A 295 9.74 7.74 -12.87
N SER A 296 8.87 7.30 -13.78
CA SER A 296 9.26 6.61 -15.02
C SER A 296 10.12 7.50 -15.92
N SER A 297 9.73 8.77 -16.11
CA SER A 297 10.53 9.72 -16.90
C SER A 297 11.93 9.90 -16.32
N TYR A 298 12.05 10.05 -15.00
CA TYR A 298 13.35 10.14 -14.31
C TYR A 298 14.19 8.86 -14.49
N LEU A 299 13.59 7.68 -14.34
CA LEU A 299 14.32 6.42 -14.50
C LEU A 299 14.81 6.21 -15.94
N LYS A 300 14.00 6.57 -16.94
CA LYS A 300 14.39 6.54 -18.37
C LYS A 300 15.53 7.51 -18.67
N GLU A 301 15.48 8.72 -18.11
CA GLU A 301 16.57 9.70 -18.24
C GLU A 301 17.89 9.17 -17.65
N LYS A 302 17.81 8.32 -16.62
CA LYS A 302 18.96 7.61 -16.03
C LYS A 302 19.33 6.30 -16.75
N GLY A 303 18.73 6.01 -17.92
CA GLY A 303 19.04 4.83 -18.72
C GLY A 303 18.47 3.52 -18.18
N VAL A 304 17.46 3.56 -17.30
CA VAL A 304 16.82 2.36 -16.77
C VAL A 304 15.68 1.93 -17.69
N ASP A 305 15.73 0.69 -18.16
CA ASP A 305 14.67 0.09 -18.96
C ASP A 305 13.38 -0.12 -18.14
N VAL A 306 12.22 -0.07 -18.81
CA VAL A 306 10.90 -0.22 -18.15
C VAL A 306 10.78 -1.53 -17.37
N LYS A 307 11.34 -2.62 -17.88
CA LYS A 307 11.36 -3.93 -17.21
C LYS A 307 12.14 -3.90 -15.88
N ASP A 308 13.09 -2.98 -15.76
CA ASP A 308 14.01 -2.83 -14.62
C ASP A 308 13.60 -1.68 -13.68
N PHE A 309 12.46 -1.03 -13.93
CA PHE A 309 11.90 -0.04 -13.00
C PHE A 309 11.69 -0.61 -11.60
N ASN A 310 11.37 -1.90 -11.52
CA ASN A 310 11.02 -2.59 -10.29
C ASN A 310 9.79 -1.91 -9.65
N SER A 311 9.72 -1.82 -8.32
CA SER A 311 8.61 -1.22 -7.59
C SER A 311 9.03 0.05 -6.84
N TYR A 312 8.09 0.94 -6.53
CA TYR A 312 8.35 2.07 -5.62
C TYR A 312 8.92 1.59 -4.28
N GLY A 313 8.47 0.44 -3.76
CA GLY A 313 9.01 -0.15 -2.54
C GLY A 313 10.51 -0.45 -2.62
N SER A 314 10.98 -0.95 -3.77
CA SER A 314 12.41 -1.22 -4.01
C SER A 314 13.25 0.05 -4.15
N ARG A 315 12.63 1.17 -4.54
CA ARG A 315 13.30 2.45 -4.80
C ARG A 315 13.34 3.39 -3.59
N ARG A 316 12.99 2.89 -2.39
CA ARG A 316 12.94 3.68 -1.14
C ARG A 316 14.27 4.28 -0.69
N GLY A 317 15.40 3.76 -1.16
CA GLY A 317 16.72 4.38 -0.93
C GLY A 317 16.99 5.59 -1.82
N ASN A 318 16.12 5.87 -2.81
CA ASN A 318 16.30 6.93 -3.78
C ASN A 318 15.17 7.96 -3.68
N HIS A 319 15.46 9.10 -3.04
CA HIS A 319 14.48 10.15 -2.83
C HIS A 319 13.94 10.75 -4.14
N GLU A 320 14.71 10.78 -5.23
CA GLU A 320 14.25 11.31 -6.53
C GLU A 320 13.07 10.52 -7.09
N VAL A 321 13.11 9.18 -6.96
CA VAL A 321 12.01 8.31 -7.39
C VAL A 321 10.84 8.43 -6.42
N MET A 322 11.11 8.43 -5.13
CA MET A 322 10.05 8.42 -4.12
C MET A 322 9.29 9.75 -4.02
N MET A 323 9.96 10.90 -4.20
CA MET A 323 9.29 12.20 -4.34
C MET A 323 8.33 12.21 -5.52
N ARG A 324 8.79 11.75 -6.69
CA ARG A 324 7.99 11.62 -7.91
C ARG A 324 6.86 10.60 -7.77
N GLY A 325 7.04 9.61 -6.89
CA GLY A 325 6.03 8.63 -6.53
C GLY A 325 5.05 9.08 -5.45
N THR A 326 5.27 10.24 -4.82
CA THR A 326 4.40 10.72 -3.74
C THR A 326 3.08 11.22 -4.34
N PHE A 327 1.96 10.70 -3.82
CA PHE A 327 0.61 10.86 -4.38
C PHE A 327 0.50 10.36 -5.83
N ALA A 328 1.33 9.37 -6.22
CA ALA A 328 1.31 8.78 -7.57
C ALA A 328 0.44 7.52 -7.71
N ASN A 329 -0.40 7.24 -6.72
CA ASN A 329 -1.32 6.12 -6.81
C ASN A 329 -2.36 6.37 -7.91
N ILE A 330 -2.52 5.40 -8.81
CA ILE A 330 -3.41 5.49 -9.97
C ILE A 330 -4.89 5.66 -9.63
N ARG A 331 -5.30 5.41 -8.37
CA ARG A 331 -6.68 5.54 -7.87
C ARG A 331 -6.93 6.81 -7.06
N LEU A 332 -5.92 7.65 -6.89
CA LEU A 332 -6.09 8.90 -6.16
C LEU A 332 -7.07 9.83 -6.90
N ARG A 333 -8.02 10.40 -6.17
CA ARG A 333 -8.96 11.40 -6.69
C ARG A 333 -8.74 12.69 -5.93
N ASN A 334 -8.43 13.75 -6.68
CA ASN A 334 -8.11 15.06 -6.14
C ASN A 334 -9.17 16.06 -6.63
N GLU A 335 -9.89 16.68 -5.72
CA GLU A 335 -10.96 17.64 -6.02
C GLU A 335 -10.43 18.89 -6.73
N LEU A 336 -9.11 19.15 -6.65
CA LEU A 336 -8.46 20.25 -7.38
C LEU A 336 -8.28 19.95 -8.87
N ALA A 337 -8.41 18.69 -9.30
CA ALA A 337 -8.33 18.27 -10.70
C ALA A 337 -9.54 17.39 -11.07
N PRO A 338 -10.77 17.94 -11.09
CA PRO A 338 -11.98 17.16 -11.30
C PRO A 338 -11.97 16.45 -12.66
N GLY A 339 -12.52 15.24 -12.68
CA GLY A 339 -12.56 14.36 -13.86
C GLY A 339 -11.25 13.63 -14.15
N THR A 340 -10.26 13.69 -13.26
CA THR A 340 -9.01 12.92 -13.38
C THR A 340 -8.91 11.86 -12.28
N GLU A 341 -8.18 10.79 -12.55
CA GLU A 341 -7.78 9.78 -11.57
C GLU A 341 -6.26 9.59 -11.66
N GLY A 342 -5.60 9.42 -10.51
CA GLY A 342 -4.15 9.29 -10.42
C GLY A 342 -3.46 10.54 -9.90
N SER A 343 -2.22 10.76 -10.34
CA SER A 343 -1.31 11.76 -9.78
C SER A 343 -1.54 13.17 -10.32
N TRP A 344 -2.77 13.68 -10.24
CA TRP A 344 -3.15 14.95 -10.86
C TRP A 344 -3.52 16.03 -9.84
N THR A 345 -3.18 17.28 -10.17
CA THR A 345 -3.63 18.48 -9.46
C THR A 345 -3.71 19.67 -10.42
N THR A 346 -4.16 20.81 -9.93
CA THR A 346 -4.15 22.08 -10.67
C THR A 346 -3.13 23.03 -10.05
N TYR A 347 -2.22 23.54 -10.88
CA TYR A 347 -1.34 24.63 -10.50
C TYR A 347 -2.06 25.96 -10.73
N PHE A 348 -2.49 26.59 -9.65
CA PHE A 348 -3.40 27.74 -9.68
C PHE A 348 -2.85 29.01 -10.35
N PRO A 349 -1.55 29.36 -10.27
CA PRO A 349 -1.05 30.58 -10.89
C PRO A 349 -1.34 30.71 -12.39
N ASN A 350 -1.46 29.59 -13.13
CA ASN A 350 -1.90 29.58 -14.53
C ASN A 350 -3.09 28.64 -14.81
N ASN A 351 -3.73 28.13 -13.74
CA ASN A 351 -4.88 27.23 -13.78
C ASN A 351 -4.68 25.96 -14.65
N LYS A 352 -3.44 25.45 -14.77
CA LYS A 352 -3.13 24.26 -15.58
C LYS A 352 -3.17 22.98 -14.75
N LYS A 353 -3.86 21.96 -15.26
CA LYS A 353 -3.79 20.58 -14.74
C LYS A 353 -2.45 19.96 -15.10
N MET A 354 -1.79 19.35 -14.13
CA MET A 354 -0.49 18.69 -14.31
C MET A 354 -0.26 17.63 -13.23
N THR A 355 0.88 16.95 -13.28
CA THR A 355 1.20 15.97 -12.24
C THR A 355 1.46 16.67 -10.90
N ILE A 356 1.20 15.98 -9.80
CA ILE A 356 1.39 16.53 -8.45
C ILE A 356 2.87 16.92 -8.22
N PHE A 357 3.80 16.11 -8.71
CA PHE A 357 5.24 16.40 -8.61
C PHE A 357 5.63 17.65 -9.41
N ASP A 358 5.11 17.81 -10.63
CA ASP A 358 5.41 18.97 -11.46
C ASP A 358 4.85 20.26 -10.84
N ALA A 359 3.60 20.21 -10.34
CA ALA A 359 2.99 21.34 -9.64
C ALA A 359 3.79 21.73 -8.38
N ALA A 360 4.20 20.75 -7.57
CA ALA A 360 5.04 20.99 -6.40
C ALA A 360 6.38 21.65 -6.78
N THR A 361 6.98 21.23 -7.90
CA THR A 361 8.23 21.81 -8.41
C THR A 361 8.03 23.27 -8.83
N LEU A 362 6.93 23.61 -9.52
CA LEU A 362 6.62 24.99 -9.88
C LEU A 362 6.38 25.86 -8.64
N TYR A 363 5.59 25.39 -7.68
CA TYR A 363 5.35 26.13 -6.43
C TYR A 363 6.62 26.32 -5.60
N LYS A 364 7.55 25.36 -5.62
CA LYS A 364 8.86 25.51 -4.99
C LYS A 364 9.66 26.64 -5.63
N ASN A 365 9.65 26.76 -6.97
CA ASN A 365 10.30 27.87 -7.68
C ASN A 365 9.66 29.22 -7.35
N ASP A 366 8.33 29.26 -7.19
CA ASP A 366 7.59 30.46 -6.78
C ASP A 366 7.72 30.79 -5.28
N LYS A 367 8.40 29.93 -4.50
CA LYS A 367 8.50 30.02 -3.04
C LYS A 367 7.13 30.07 -2.34
N THR A 368 6.14 29.36 -2.91
CA THR A 368 4.78 29.27 -2.35
C THR A 368 4.69 28.09 -1.39
N PRO A 369 4.35 28.29 -0.11
CA PRO A 369 4.10 27.19 0.82
C PRO A 369 2.94 26.32 0.36
N LEU A 370 3.03 25.01 0.61
CA LEU A 370 2.00 24.06 0.22
C LEU A 370 1.32 23.41 1.41
N ILE A 371 0.03 23.12 1.28
CA ILE A 371 -0.75 22.35 2.24
C ILE A 371 -1.52 21.20 1.57
N VAL A 372 -2.00 20.27 2.38
CA VAL A 372 -3.00 19.27 1.99
C VAL A 372 -4.27 19.50 2.79
N ILE A 373 -5.41 19.38 2.14
CA ILE A 373 -6.73 19.30 2.79
C ILE A 373 -7.28 17.90 2.53
N ALA A 374 -7.77 17.20 3.56
CA ALA A 374 -8.42 15.91 3.39
C ALA A 374 -9.58 15.67 4.36
N GLY A 375 -10.33 14.61 4.14
CA GLY A 375 -11.42 14.18 5.02
C GLY A 375 -10.94 13.39 6.24
N LYS A 376 -11.69 12.34 6.58
CA LYS A 376 -11.46 11.46 7.73
C LYS A 376 -10.42 10.38 7.45
N GLU A 377 -9.85 9.81 8.51
CA GLU A 377 -8.95 8.64 8.47
C GLU A 377 -7.73 8.84 7.56
N TYR A 378 -7.21 10.07 7.50
CA TYR A 378 -6.09 10.40 6.64
C TYR A 378 -4.82 9.69 7.10
N GLY A 379 -4.19 8.95 6.17
CA GLY A 379 -2.98 8.17 6.41
C GLY A 379 -3.20 6.76 6.96
N SER A 380 -4.36 6.15 6.68
CA SER A 380 -4.66 4.78 7.11
C SER A 380 -3.76 3.72 6.46
N GLY A 381 -3.62 2.56 7.13
CA GLY A 381 -2.91 1.41 6.58
C GLY A 381 -1.43 1.30 6.98
N SER A 382 -0.51 1.39 6.03
CA SER A 382 0.91 1.05 6.22
C SER A 382 1.65 2.09 7.07
N SER A 383 2.60 1.64 7.89
CA SER A 383 3.47 2.51 8.73
C SER A 383 4.58 3.24 7.96
N ARG A 384 4.53 3.28 6.62
CA ARG A 384 5.65 3.76 5.79
C ARG A 384 5.89 5.26 6.04
N ASP A 385 7.09 5.60 6.50
CA ASP A 385 7.51 6.98 6.74
C ASP A 385 7.65 7.79 5.45
N TRP A 386 7.86 7.13 4.30
CA TRP A 386 7.86 7.74 2.98
C TRP A 386 6.57 8.52 2.65
N ALA A 387 5.43 8.17 3.27
CA ALA A 387 4.22 8.98 3.15
C ALA A 387 4.40 10.39 3.76
N ALA A 388 5.23 10.54 4.80
CA ALA A 388 5.57 11.84 5.38
C ALA A 388 6.82 12.47 4.74
N LYS A 389 7.87 11.68 4.46
CA LYS A 389 9.09 12.17 3.78
C LYS A 389 8.76 12.74 2.41
N GLY A 390 7.95 12.02 1.63
CA GLY A 390 7.46 12.47 0.33
C GLY A 390 6.66 13.77 0.45
N THR A 391 5.70 13.81 1.39
CA THR A 391 4.91 15.03 1.69
C THR A 391 5.82 16.24 1.96
N MET A 392 6.78 16.09 2.88
CA MET A 392 7.73 17.15 3.21
C MET A 392 8.59 17.55 1.99
N LEU A 393 9.11 16.58 1.23
CA LEU A 393 9.97 16.84 0.08
C LEU A 393 9.25 17.49 -1.10
N LEU A 394 7.93 17.30 -1.24
CA LEU A 394 7.09 18.07 -2.16
C LEU A 394 6.88 19.53 -1.70
N GLY A 395 7.40 19.92 -0.53
CA GLY A 395 7.27 21.28 0.00
C GLY A 395 5.98 21.51 0.81
N ILE A 396 5.24 20.44 1.15
CA ILE A 396 4.04 20.55 1.99
C ILE A 396 4.46 20.83 3.43
N GLN A 397 3.96 21.94 3.99
CA GLN A 397 4.29 22.41 5.33
C GLN A 397 3.21 22.05 6.36
N ALA A 398 1.96 21.90 5.93
CA ALA A 398 0.84 21.53 6.81
C ALA A 398 -0.17 20.61 6.12
N VAL A 399 -0.90 19.86 6.93
CA VAL A 399 -1.99 18.96 6.50
C VAL A 399 -3.21 19.24 7.38
N ILE A 400 -4.33 19.64 6.79
CA ILE A 400 -5.59 19.98 7.48
C ILE A 400 -6.65 18.92 7.18
N VAL A 401 -7.10 18.17 8.19
CA VAL A 401 -7.99 17.01 7.98
C VAL A 401 -9.10 16.92 9.01
N GLU A 402 -10.13 16.11 8.75
CA GLU A 402 -11.16 15.83 9.77
C GLU A 402 -10.64 14.87 10.84
N SER A 403 -9.84 13.87 10.46
CA SER A 403 -9.15 12.99 11.40
C SER A 403 -7.91 12.33 10.80
N PHE A 404 -6.92 12.07 11.65
CA PHE A 404 -5.70 11.36 11.28
C PHE A 404 -5.71 9.93 11.79
N GLU A 405 -5.04 9.06 11.04
CA GLU A 405 -4.57 7.79 11.56
C GLU A 405 -3.26 7.93 12.33
N ARG A 406 -3.16 7.17 13.44
CA ARG A 406 -2.20 7.43 14.52
C ARG A 406 -0.74 7.48 14.03
N ILE A 407 -0.32 6.47 13.27
CA ILE A 407 1.08 6.33 12.83
C ILE A 407 1.44 7.43 11.83
N HIS A 408 0.52 7.75 10.91
CA HIS A 408 0.80 8.75 9.89
C HIS A 408 0.93 10.15 10.50
N ARG A 409 0.08 10.51 11.47
CA ARG A 409 0.20 11.75 12.25
C ARG A 409 1.60 11.89 12.85
N SER A 410 2.08 10.87 13.55
CA SER A 410 3.42 10.89 14.16
C SER A 410 4.54 10.98 13.12
N ASN A 411 4.40 10.31 11.96
CA ASN A 411 5.36 10.43 10.87
C ASN A 411 5.43 11.85 10.28
N LEU A 412 4.30 12.54 10.13
CA LEU A 412 4.26 13.95 9.65
C LEU A 412 5.04 14.87 10.59
N ILE A 413 4.81 14.74 11.90
CA ILE A 413 5.56 15.48 12.94
C ILE A 413 7.04 15.14 12.88
N GLY A 414 7.38 13.86 12.72
CA GLY A 414 8.75 13.38 12.58
C GLY A 414 9.48 13.98 11.37
N MET A 415 8.76 14.46 10.36
CA MET A 415 9.30 15.18 9.21
C MET A 415 9.07 16.70 9.26
N GLY A 416 8.61 17.24 10.40
CA GLY A 416 8.40 18.68 10.59
C GLY A 416 7.23 19.27 9.81
N VAL A 417 6.28 18.44 9.38
CA VAL A 417 5.01 18.85 8.74
C VAL A 417 3.96 19.04 9.82
N LEU A 418 3.25 20.17 9.83
CA LEU A 418 2.25 20.51 10.85
C LEU A 418 0.93 19.75 10.63
N PRO A 419 0.53 18.84 11.53
CA PRO A 419 -0.77 18.19 11.44
C PRO A 419 -1.85 19.07 12.09
N LEU A 420 -2.84 19.48 11.31
CA LEU A 420 -4.00 20.26 11.73
C LEU A 420 -5.26 19.42 11.57
N GLN A 421 -6.15 19.53 12.54
CA GLN A 421 -7.45 18.87 12.49
C GLN A 421 -8.56 19.92 12.59
N PHE A 422 -9.59 19.83 11.75
CA PHE A 422 -10.80 20.62 11.94
C PHE A 422 -11.37 20.41 13.35
N LEU A 423 -12.01 21.43 13.92
CA LEU A 423 -12.73 21.27 15.18
C LEU A 423 -13.90 20.30 15.02
N ALA A 424 -14.43 19.84 16.15
CA ALA A 424 -15.56 18.91 16.16
C ALA A 424 -16.71 19.46 15.31
N SER A 425 -17.29 18.62 14.46
CA SER A 425 -18.38 18.96 13.53
C SER A 425 -18.03 19.95 12.40
N GLN A 426 -16.77 20.34 12.25
CA GLN A 426 -16.29 21.12 11.11
C GLN A 426 -15.58 20.24 10.08
N SER A 427 -15.70 20.64 8.82
CA SER A 427 -14.96 20.09 7.70
C SER A 427 -14.76 21.15 6.62
N ALA A 428 -13.92 20.86 5.63
CA ALA A 428 -13.80 21.70 4.45
C ALA A 428 -15.18 21.96 3.79
N LYS A 429 -16.03 20.91 3.74
CA LYS A 429 -17.39 21.02 3.20
C LYS A 429 -18.29 21.92 4.04
N SER A 430 -18.32 21.78 5.37
CA SER A 430 -19.20 22.60 6.23
C SER A 430 -18.81 24.08 6.22
N LEU A 431 -17.53 24.36 5.99
CA LEU A 431 -16.97 25.72 5.93
C LEU A 431 -16.99 26.31 4.51
N ASN A 432 -17.43 25.55 3.50
CA ASN A 432 -17.39 25.92 2.08
C ASN A 432 -15.97 26.22 1.55
N ILE A 433 -14.96 25.54 2.09
CA ILE A 433 -13.58 25.58 1.60
C ILE A 433 -13.51 24.75 0.32
N THR A 434 -12.97 25.35 -0.74
CA THR A 434 -12.87 24.74 -2.08
C THR A 434 -11.45 24.26 -2.42
N GLY A 435 -10.46 24.61 -1.59
CA GLY A 435 -9.03 24.36 -1.83
C GLY A 435 -8.40 25.32 -2.84
N LYS A 436 -9.19 26.17 -3.50
CA LYS A 436 -8.71 27.19 -4.45
C LYS A 436 -8.24 28.47 -3.77
N GLU A 437 -8.47 28.59 -2.47
CA GLU A 437 -8.11 29.75 -1.67
C GLU A 437 -6.57 29.85 -1.50
N LYS A 438 -6.13 30.98 -0.97
CA LYS A 438 -4.84 31.11 -0.30
C LYS A 438 -5.06 30.92 1.19
N PHE A 439 -4.13 30.22 1.84
CA PHE A 439 -4.27 29.86 3.25
C PHE A 439 -3.17 30.51 4.08
N ASP A 440 -3.58 31.29 5.08
CA ASP A 440 -2.71 31.72 6.18
C ASP A 440 -3.01 30.85 7.40
N ILE A 441 -1.99 30.24 7.98
CA ILE A 441 -2.06 29.46 9.23
C ILE A 441 -1.23 30.22 10.26
N LEU A 442 -1.93 30.82 11.20
CA LEU A 442 -1.41 31.75 12.20
C LEU A 442 -1.44 31.12 13.59
N ASP A 443 -0.76 31.76 14.53
CA ASP A 443 -0.75 31.40 15.96
C ASP A 443 -0.20 29.99 16.24
N ILE A 444 0.64 29.47 15.33
CA ILE A 444 1.24 28.14 15.45
C ILE A 444 2.10 28.03 16.72
N ASN A 445 2.75 29.14 17.11
CA ASN A 445 3.59 29.25 18.31
C ASN A 445 4.55 28.06 18.47
N GLN A 446 5.25 27.70 17.39
CA GLN A 446 6.20 26.58 17.37
C GLN A 446 5.56 25.22 17.78
N GLY A 447 4.24 25.06 17.62
CA GLY A 447 3.49 23.88 18.05
C GLY A 447 3.12 23.85 19.54
N ARG A 448 3.28 24.96 20.27
CA ARG A 448 2.84 25.09 21.69
C ARG A 448 1.35 25.32 21.83
N SER A 449 0.73 25.96 20.84
CA SER A 449 -0.70 26.24 20.85
C SER A 449 -1.50 24.95 20.67
N ASN A 450 -2.69 24.88 21.29
CA ASN A 450 -3.62 23.78 21.06
C ASN A 450 -4.38 23.94 19.74
N THR A 451 -4.54 25.18 19.28
CA THR A 451 -5.21 25.56 18.03
C THR A 451 -4.34 26.51 17.22
N ALA A 452 -4.59 26.57 15.91
CA ALA A 452 -4.08 27.57 14.99
C ALA A 452 -5.27 28.28 14.34
N LYS A 453 -5.16 29.59 14.10
CA LYS A 453 -6.12 30.33 13.28
C LYS A 453 -5.82 30.09 11.81
N VAL A 454 -6.82 29.71 11.02
CA VAL A 454 -6.71 29.52 9.57
C VAL A 454 -7.59 30.52 8.86
N ILE A 455 -7.00 31.26 7.92
CA ILE A 455 -7.70 32.21 7.05
C ILE A 455 -7.58 31.70 5.62
N ALA A 456 -8.72 31.39 5.00
CA ALA A 456 -8.82 30.99 3.61
C ALA A 456 -9.41 32.14 2.78
N SER A 457 -8.57 32.79 1.97
CA SER A 457 -8.97 33.95 1.16
C SER A 457 -9.07 33.57 -0.31
N ASN A 458 -10.22 33.83 -0.93
CA ASN A 458 -10.37 33.65 -2.37
C ASN A 458 -9.85 34.86 -3.17
N ASP A 459 -9.74 34.73 -4.49
CA ASP A 459 -9.21 35.81 -5.35
C ASP A 459 -10.12 37.06 -5.40
N ASN A 460 -11.37 36.95 -4.92
CA ASN A 460 -12.33 38.07 -4.83
C ASN A 460 -12.31 38.76 -3.45
N GLY A 461 -11.38 38.40 -2.56
CA GLY A 461 -11.25 38.99 -1.22
C GLY A 461 -12.27 38.50 -0.19
N LYS A 462 -13.08 37.48 -0.50
CA LYS A 462 -13.91 36.82 0.52
C LYS A 462 -13.02 35.91 1.34
N GLU A 463 -13.11 36.07 2.66
CA GLU A 463 -12.34 35.30 3.63
C GLU A 463 -13.24 34.36 4.42
N ILE A 464 -12.70 33.18 4.71
CA ILE A 464 -13.29 32.22 5.63
C ILE A 464 -12.26 32.02 6.74
N GLU A 465 -12.63 32.42 7.96
CA GLU A 465 -11.80 32.21 9.13
C GLU A 465 -12.33 31.04 9.95
N PHE A 466 -11.43 30.16 10.39
CA PHE A 466 -11.76 29.07 11.30
C PHE A 466 -10.54 28.69 12.16
N GLU A 467 -10.80 28.02 13.27
CA GLU A 467 -9.73 27.41 14.08
C GLU A 467 -9.52 25.95 13.68
N ALA A 468 -8.26 25.51 13.72
CA ALA A 468 -7.91 24.10 13.58
C ALA A 468 -7.08 23.65 14.79
N LYS A 469 -7.38 22.46 15.32
CA LYS A 469 -6.60 21.85 16.39
C LYS A 469 -5.22 21.45 15.87
N ILE A 470 -4.16 21.89 16.54
CA ILE A 470 -2.80 21.42 16.30
C ILE A 470 -2.69 20.02 16.92
N ARG A 471 -2.33 19.03 16.09
CA ARG A 471 -2.24 17.62 16.48
C ARG A 471 -0.83 17.19 16.85
N ILE A 472 -0.13 18.05 17.60
CA ILE A 472 1.10 17.75 18.31
C ILE A 472 0.68 17.40 19.73
N ASP A 473 0.63 16.11 20.04
CA ASP A 473 -0.15 15.62 21.19
C ASP A 473 0.73 15.47 22.46
N THR A 474 2.07 15.62 22.35
CA THR A 474 2.99 15.46 23.48
C THR A 474 4.15 16.48 23.44
N PRO A 475 4.77 16.80 24.60
CA PRO A 475 5.96 17.66 24.64
C PRO A 475 7.13 17.14 23.79
N LYS A 476 7.31 15.82 23.70
CA LYS A 476 8.40 15.23 22.90
C LYS A 476 8.15 15.38 21.40
N GLU A 477 6.91 15.22 20.95
CA GLU A 477 6.52 15.50 19.56
C GLU A 477 6.77 16.98 19.20
N GLN A 478 6.50 17.88 20.15
CA GLN A 478 6.79 19.29 19.99
C GLN A 478 8.30 19.56 19.83
N GLU A 479 9.16 18.94 20.63
CA GLU A 479 10.61 19.02 20.46
C GLU A 479 11.04 18.60 19.04
N TYR A 480 10.47 17.51 18.51
CA TYR A 480 10.76 17.06 17.14
C TYR A 480 10.31 18.09 16.11
N TYR A 481 9.09 18.61 16.22
CA TYR A 481 8.55 19.60 15.30
C TYR A 481 9.41 20.88 15.24
N ILE A 482 9.78 21.40 16.41
CA ILE A 482 10.62 22.61 16.54
C ILE A 482 12.01 22.40 15.91
N ASN A 483 12.55 21.18 16.01
CA ASN A 483 13.82 20.85 15.41
C ASN A 483 13.75 20.67 13.87
N GLY A 484 12.57 20.74 13.26
CA GLY A 484 12.37 20.44 11.84
C GLY A 484 12.21 18.94 11.56
N GLY A 485 12.03 18.12 12.60
CA GLY A 485 11.82 16.68 12.52
C GLY A 485 12.68 15.89 13.51
N ILE A 486 12.34 14.61 13.69
CA ILE A 486 13.03 13.70 14.62
C ILE A 486 14.49 13.47 14.21
N LEU A 487 14.78 13.35 12.91
CA LEU A 487 16.14 13.13 12.42
C LEU A 487 17.05 14.32 12.73
N HIS A 488 16.53 15.55 12.57
CA HIS A 488 17.24 16.78 12.90
C HIS A 488 17.52 16.88 14.40
N TYR A 489 16.53 16.55 15.23
CA TYR A 489 16.67 16.51 16.68
C TYR A 489 17.79 15.56 17.11
N VAL A 490 17.75 14.31 16.64
CA VAL A 490 18.75 13.29 16.99
C VAL A 490 20.14 13.70 16.52
N LEU A 491 20.27 14.21 15.29
CA LEU A 491 21.57 14.64 14.76
C LEU A 491 22.18 15.78 15.57
N ARG A 492 21.38 16.78 15.99
CA ARG A 492 21.85 17.84 16.89
C ARG A 492 22.28 17.29 18.25
N GLN A 493 21.53 16.33 18.83
CA GLN A 493 21.92 15.71 20.10
C GLN A 493 23.25 14.95 20.00
N LEU A 494 23.43 14.15 18.96
CA LEU A 494 24.69 13.43 18.72
C LEU A 494 25.87 14.40 18.55
N ALA A 495 25.67 15.48 17.80
CA ALA A 495 26.67 16.52 17.59
C ALA A 495 27.01 17.31 18.87
N MET A 496 26.06 17.46 19.81
CA MET A 496 26.34 18.06 21.13
C MET A 496 27.15 17.10 22.02
N ASN A 497 26.77 15.82 22.06
CA ASN A 497 27.43 14.83 22.91
C ASN A 497 28.88 14.59 22.52
N ASN A 498 29.19 14.57 21.21
CA ASN A 498 30.56 14.46 20.70
C ASN A 498 31.44 15.68 20.98
N LYS A 499 30.88 16.81 21.43
CA LYS A 499 31.67 17.97 21.90
C LYS A 499 31.94 17.94 23.41
N ALA A 500 31.24 17.09 24.15
CA ALA A 500 31.38 16.94 25.59
C ALA A 500 32.29 15.76 26.00
N SER A 501 32.56 14.85 25.06
CA SER A 501 33.64 13.85 25.09
C SER A 501 34.90 14.40 24.42
#